data_AF-A0A9E3CXH9-F1
#
_entry.id   AF-A0A9E3CXH9-F1
#
_cell.length_a   1.000
_cell.length_b   1.000
_cell.length_c   1.000
_cell.angle_alpha   90.00
_cell.angle_beta   90.00
_cell.angle_gamma   90.00
#
_symmetry.space_group_name_H-M   'P 1'
#
loop_
_entity.id
_entity.type
_entity.pdbx_description
1 polymer ?
#
loop_
_entity_poly.entity_id
_entity_poly.type
_entity_poly.pdbx_seq_one_letter_code
_entity_poly.pdbx_strand_id
1 'polypeptide(L)'
;MKFQLDEQLGGNAISRHDGQCVWVNGRPNKASLLVPWRGEVVDWGVGRFEDFAEAHFERVLALRPELVVLGTGPKLRFVSPALYRSLIAAGIGLETMDLGAACRTYNVLASEGRAVLAALLIEP
;
A
#
# COMPACT_ATOMS: atom_id res chain seq x y z
N MET A 1 -7.10 2.26 33.25
CA MET A 1 -6.68 1.00 32.62
C MET A 1 -6.14 1.36 31.23
N LYS A 2 -4.81 1.46 31.09
CA LYS A 2 -4.17 1.76 29.81
C LYS A 2 -4.13 0.45 29.03
N PHE A 3 -4.96 0.32 28.01
CA PHE A 3 -4.78 -0.69 26.98
C PHE A 3 -3.53 -0.30 26.20
N GLN A 4 -2.39 -0.77 26.67
CA GLN A 4 -1.18 -0.80 25.87
C GLN A 4 -1.45 -1.91 24.86
N LEU A 5 -1.81 -1.52 23.63
CA LEU A 5 -1.99 -2.45 22.54
C LEU A 5 -0.66 -3.19 22.42
N ASP A 6 -0.65 -4.47 22.79
CA ASP A 6 0.46 -5.38 22.56
C ASP A 6 1.00 -5.10 21.16
N GLU A 7 2.32 -4.96 21.01
CA GLU A 7 2.98 -4.89 19.72
C GLU A 7 2.35 -5.95 18.82
N GLN A 8 1.60 -5.53 17.80
CA GLN A 8 0.95 -6.43 16.86
C GLN A 8 2.03 -7.26 16.17
N LEU A 9 2.35 -8.44 16.72
CA LEU A 9 3.11 -9.55 16.16
C LEU A 9 3.73 -9.27 14.77
N GLY A 10 4.75 -8.40 14.74
CA GLY A 10 5.60 -8.09 13.59
C GLY A 10 4.94 -7.56 12.30
N GLY A 11 3.69 -7.09 12.33
CA GLY A 11 2.95 -6.65 11.14
C GLY A 11 2.81 -5.12 11.01
N ASN A 12 2.72 -4.60 9.79
CA ASN A 12 2.46 -3.17 9.57
C ASN A 12 0.97 -2.85 9.63
N ALA A 13 0.60 -1.80 10.34
CA ALA A 13 -0.77 -1.31 10.45
C ALA A 13 -0.87 0.17 10.06
N ILE A 14 -1.90 0.51 9.30
CA ILE A 14 -2.22 1.90 8.94
C ILE A 14 -3.20 2.45 9.98
N SER A 15 -2.73 3.33 10.87
CA SER A 15 -3.56 3.82 11.99
C SER A 15 -4.42 5.03 11.61
N ARG A 16 -4.00 5.84 10.65
CA ARG A 16 -4.67 7.07 10.24
C ARG A 16 -4.29 7.49 8.82
N HIS A 17 -5.19 8.17 8.13
CA HIS A 17 -4.87 8.99 6.96
C HIS A 17 -5.67 10.30 7.00
N ASP A 18 -5.17 11.34 6.33
CA ASP A 18 -5.90 12.61 6.14
C ASP A 18 -5.99 13.05 4.67
N GLY A 19 -5.52 12.20 3.74
CA GLY A 19 -5.51 12.48 2.30
C GLY A 19 -4.15 12.91 1.78
N GLN A 20 -3.32 13.55 2.61
CA GLN A 20 -1.97 14.01 2.26
C GLN A 20 -0.88 13.36 3.13
N CYS A 21 -1.29 12.65 4.19
CA CYS A 21 -0.42 11.93 5.09
C CYS A 21 -1.07 10.62 5.52
N VAL A 22 -0.26 9.57 5.61
CA VAL A 22 -0.65 8.25 6.11
C VAL A 22 0.25 7.88 7.28
N TRP A 23 -0.36 7.46 8.38
CA TRP A 23 0.35 6.98 9.57
C TRP A 23 0.45 5.47 9.53
N VAL A 24 1.67 4.97 9.40
CA VAL A 24 1.97 3.53 9.45
C VAL A 24 2.74 3.25 10.73
N ASN A 25 2.24 2.35 11.56
CA ASN A 25 2.79 2.06 12.90
C ASN A 25 3.02 3.32 13.74
N GLY A 26 2.09 4.29 13.63
CA GLY A 26 2.17 5.57 14.34
C GLY A 26 3.13 6.61 13.73
N ARG A 27 3.88 6.28 12.66
CA ARG A 27 4.80 7.22 11.98
C ARG A 27 4.11 7.92 10.80
N PRO A 28 4.10 9.26 10.74
CA PRO A 28 3.52 9.99 9.62
C PRO A 28 4.39 9.88 8.36
N ASN A 29 3.75 9.70 7.20
CA ASN A 29 4.40 9.65 5.90
C ASN A 29 3.62 10.50 4.91
N LYS A 30 4.33 11.40 4.22
CA LYS A 30 3.77 12.30 3.19
C LYS A 30 4.20 11.94 1.77
N ALA A 31 5.13 11.00 1.63
CA ALA A 31 5.54 10.45 0.35
C ALA A 31 4.79 9.13 0.12
N SER A 32 4.62 8.74 -1.14
CA SER A 32 4.02 7.46 -1.51
C SER A 32 4.80 6.28 -0.96
N LEU A 33 4.09 5.24 -0.53
CA LEU A 33 4.66 4.12 0.22
C LEU A 33 4.25 2.77 -0.34
N LEU A 34 5.13 1.79 -0.15
CA LEU A 34 4.81 0.38 -0.16
C LEU A 34 4.78 -0.13 1.27
N VAL A 35 3.62 -0.59 1.73
CA VAL A 35 3.36 -1.09 3.08
C VAL A 35 3.09 -2.60 3.01
N PRO A 36 4.09 -3.46 3.24
CA PRO A 36 3.88 -4.90 3.27
C PRO A 36 3.24 -5.34 4.58
N TRP A 37 2.46 -6.43 4.56
CA TRP A 37 1.86 -7.01 5.77
C TRP A 37 2.89 -7.27 6.89
N ARG A 38 4.15 -7.56 6.53
CA ARG A 38 5.30 -7.71 7.43
C ARG A 38 6.56 -7.14 6.79
N GLY A 39 7.50 -6.68 7.61
CA GLY A 39 8.78 -6.15 7.17
C GLY A 39 8.78 -4.63 7.04
N GLU A 40 9.76 -4.10 6.31
CA GLU A 40 10.00 -2.66 6.20
C GLU A 40 8.96 -1.96 5.31
N VAL A 41 8.51 -0.78 5.75
CA VAL A 41 7.74 0.15 4.93
C VAL A 41 8.71 0.87 4.00
N VAL A 42 8.49 0.79 2.69
CA VAL A 42 9.42 1.28 1.68
C VAL A 42 8.88 2.54 1.02
N ASP A 43 9.73 3.54 0.80
CA ASP A 43 9.41 4.67 -0.08
C ASP A 43 9.21 4.18 -1.52
N TRP A 44 8.02 4.40 -2.08
CA TRP A 44 7.69 3.91 -3.41
C TRP A 44 8.35 4.72 -4.52
N GLY A 45 8.67 5.99 -4.28
CA GLY A 45 9.36 6.87 -5.22
C GLY A 45 8.50 7.45 -6.33
N VAL A 46 7.17 7.34 -6.24
CA VAL A 46 6.21 7.96 -7.17
C VAL A 46 5.53 9.16 -6.51
N GLY A 47 5.58 10.34 -7.14
CA GLY A 47 5.00 11.56 -6.58
C GLY A 47 3.59 11.87 -7.08
N ARG A 48 3.26 11.45 -8.32
CA ARG A 48 1.99 11.73 -8.97
C ARG A 48 1.50 10.53 -9.75
N PHE A 49 0.20 10.45 -9.96
CA PHE A 49 -0.42 9.36 -10.71
C PHE A 49 0.09 9.27 -12.16
N GLU A 50 0.35 10.40 -12.79
CA GLU A 50 0.83 10.45 -14.17
C GLU A 50 2.27 9.94 -14.32
N ASP A 51 3.03 9.85 -13.23
CA ASP A 51 4.42 9.42 -13.22
C ASP A 51 4.56 7.88 -13.07
N PHE A 52 3.44 7.15 -13.00
CA PHE A 52 3.50 5.70 -12.94
C PHE A 52 4.21 5.10 -14.16
N ALA A 53 5.07 4.13 -13.88
CA ALA A 53 5.93 3.47 -14.84
C ALA A 53 6.09 2.00 -14.41
N GLU A 54 6.43 1.13 -15.34
CA GLU A 54 6.62 -0.31 -15.07
C GLU A 54 7.58 -0.56 -13.90
N ALA A 55 8.66 0.23 -13.80
CA ALA A 55 9.63 0.15 -12.72
C ALA A 55 9.01 0.29 -11.31
N HIS A 56 7.92 1.05 -11.16
CA HIS A 56 7.22 1.17 -9.88
C HIS A 56 6.53 -0.13 -9.48
N PHE A 57 6.00 -0.88 -10.45
CA PHE A 57 5.36 -2.17 -10.22
C PHE A 57 6.37 -3.32 -10.11
N GLU A 58 7.56 -3.21 -10.71
CA GLU A 58 8.68 -4.12 -10.43
C GLU A 58 9.13 -4.05 -8.96
N ARG A 59 9.14 -2.85 -8.36
CA ARG A 59 9.41 -2.70 -6.92
C ARG A 59 8.34 -3.36 -6.05
N VAL A 60 7.08 -3.34 -6.49
CA VAL A 60 5.98 -4.07 -5.86
C VAL A 60 6.19 -5.58 -5.97
N LEU A 61 6.55 -6.07 -7.16
CA LEU A 61 6.84 -7.48 -7.42
C LEU A 61 7.99 -8.01 -6.54
N ALA A 62 9.04 -7.21 -6.34
CA ALA A 62 10.20 -7.57 -5.52
C ALA A 62 9.84 -7.87 -4.06
N LEU A 63 8.74 -7.31 -3.54
CA LEU A 63 8.22 -7.59 -2.20
C LEU A 63 7.42 -8.91 -2.13
N ARG A 64 7.14 -9.54 -3.28
CA ARG A 64 6.45 -10.84 -3.42
C ARG A 64 5.15 -10.96 -2.61
N PRO A 65 4.20 -10.01 -2.72
CA PRO A 65 2.89 -10.17 -2.08
C PRO A 65 2.03 -11.20 -2.82
N GLU A 66 1.00 -11.71 -2.15
CA GLU A 66 -0.07 -12.50 -2.78
C GLU A 66 -1.15 -11.59 -3.40
N LEU A 67 -1.32 -10.38 -2.86
CA LEU A 67 -2.34 -9.41 -3.28
C LEU A 67 -1.83 -7.98 -3.07
N VAL A 68 -2.09 -7.11 -4.02
CA VAL A 68 -1.77 -5.68 -3.94
C VAL A 68 -3.05 -4.86 -3.88
N VAL A 69 -3.14 -4.00 -2.88
CA VAL A 69 -4.14 -2.94 -2.77
C VAL A 69 -3.48 -1.63 -3.19
N LEU A 70 -3.86 -1.11 -4.36
CA LEU A 70 -3.37 0.15 -4.91
C LEU A 70 -4.31 1.29 -4.52
N GLY A 71 -3.81 2.20 -3.68
CA GLY A 71 -4.47 3.46 -3.36
C GLY A 71 -3.99 4.57 -4.28
N THR A 72 -4.87 5.15 -5.10
CA THR A 72 -4.48 6.11 -6.16
C THR A 72 -4.68 7.57 -5.77
N GLY A 73 -4.45 7.90 -4.50
CA GLY A 73 -4.69 9.23 -3.94
C GLY A 73 -6.17 9.45 -3.57
N PRO A 74 -6.67 10.70 -3.55
CA PRO A 74 -7.99 11.04 -3.01
C PRO A 74 -9.17 10.51 -3.85
N LYS A 75 -8.91 10.04 -5.08
CA LYS A 75 -9.91 9.50 -5.99
C LYS A 75 -9.41 8.20 -6.62
N LEU A 76 -10.35 7.28 -6.88
CA LEU A 76 -10.09 6.08 -7.68
C LEU A 76 -9.72 6.49 -9.11
N ARG A 77 -8.52 6.07 -9.55
CA ARG A 77 -8.04 6.20 -10.92
C ARG A 77 -7.36 4.88 -11.33
N PHE A 78 -7.73 4.32 -12.47
CA PHE A 78 -7.15 3.05 -12.91
C PHE A 78 -5.84 3.26 -13.67
N VAL A 79 -4.80 2.54 -13.26
CA VAL A 79 -3.53 2.47 -14.00
C VAL A 79 -3.69 1.56 -15.22
N SER A 80 -2.95 1.82 -16.29
CA SER A 80 -2.96 0.95 -17.48
C SER A 80 -2.47 -0.45 -17.12
N PRO A 81 -3.15 -1.53 -17.56
CA PRO A 81 -2.68 -2.91 -17.41
C PRO A 81 -1.26 -3.17 -17.92
N ALA A 82 -0.79 -2.35 -18.87
CA ALA A 82 0.59 -2.42 -19.36
C ALA A 82 1.63 -2.21 -18.25
N LEU A 83 1.34 -1.34 -17.28
CA LEU A 83 2.28 -0.95 -16.23
C LEU A 83 2.54 -2.05 -15.20
N TYR A 84 1.58 -2.94 -14.98
CA TYR A 84 1.64 -3.97 -13.95
C TYR A 84 1.54 -5.40 -14.51
N ARG A 85 1.89 -5.58 -15.79
CA ARG A 85 1.89 -6.91 -16.44
C ARG A 85 2.73 -7.94 -15.69
N SER A 86 3.83 -7.51 -15.08
CA SER A 86 4.70 -8.40 -14.30
C SER A 86 4.01 -8.96 -13.06
N LEU A 87 3.13 -8.18 -12.41
CA LEU A 87 2.27 -8.68 -11.33
C LEU A 87 1.28 -9.73 -11.82
N ILE A 88 0.64 -9.48 -12.97
CA ILE A 88 -0.28 -10.43 -13.61
C ILE A 88 0.45 -11.74 -13.95
N ALA A 89 1.63 -11.65 -14.56
CA ALA A 89 2.44 -12.80 -14.93
C ALA A 89 2.89 -13.63 -13.70
N ALA A 90 3.06 -12.98 -12.55
CA ALA A 90 3.37 -13.62 -11.28
C ALA A 90 2.12 -14.16 -10.54
N GLY A 91 0.91 -14.00 -11.10
CA GLY A 91 -0.34 -14.42 -10.46
C GLY A 91 -0.76 -13.55 -9.27
N ILE A 92 -0.22 -12.33 -9.18
CA ILE A 92 -0.49 -11.39 -8.08
C ILE A 92 -1.68 -10.52 -8.47
N GLY A 93 -2.75 -10.55 -7.66
CA GLY A 93 -3.91 -9.70 -7.85
C GLY A 93 -3.60 -8.23 -7.56
N LEU A 94 -4.19 -7.31 -8.34
CA LEU A 94 -4.12 -5.87 -8.11
C LEU A 94 -5.54 -5.30 -8.00
N GLU A 95 -5.89 -4.79 -6.82
CA GLU A 95 -7.15 -4.08 -6.58
C GLU A 95 -6.89 -2.59 -6.45
N THR A 96 -7.57 -1.78 -7.26
CA THR A 96 -7.40 -0.31 -7.27
C THR A 96 -8.56 0.36 -6.55
N MET A 97 -8.25 1.34 -5.70
CA MET A 97 -9.22 2.11 -4.92
C MET A 97 -8.70 3.51 -4.56
N ASP A 98 -9.54 4.37 -3.97
CA ASP A 98 -9.04 5.59 -3.34
C ASP A 98 -8.20 5.29 -2.09
N LEU A 99 -7.41 6.27 -1.66
CA LEU A 99 -6.46 6.14 -0.55
C LEU A 99 -7.13 5.67 0.75
N GLY A 100 -8.31 6.19 1.07
CA GLY A 100 -9.00 5.85 2.31
C GLY A 100 -9.53 4.43 2.29
N ALA A 101 -10.13 4.02 1.18
CA ALA A 101 -10.53 2.63 0.96
C ALA A 101 -9.31 1.69 1.02
N ALA A 102 -8.20 2.04 0.36
CA ALA A 102 -6.97 1.25 0.35
C ALA A 102 -6.45 0.98 1.75
N CYS A 103 -6.39 2.02 2.59
CA CYS A 103 -5.92 1.90 3.97
C CYS A 103 -6.79 0.95 4.79
N ARG A 104 -8.12 1.02 4.65
CA ARG A 104 -9.05 0.15 5.38
C ARG A 104 -8.97 -1.30 4.89
N THR A 105 -8.99 -1.51 3.58
CA THR A 105 -8.93 -2.85 2.98
C THR A 105 -7.61 -3.55 3.32
N TYR A 106 -6.49 -2.84 3.23
CA TYR A 106 -5.20 -3.36 3.67
C TYR A 106 -5.22 -3.84 5.12
N ASN A 107 -5.73 -3.04 6.06
CA ASN A 107 -5.76 -3.41 7.47
C ASN A 107 -6.61 -4.66 7.74
N VAL A 108 -7.77 -4.79 7.06
CA VAL A 108 -8.61 -5.99 7.17
C VAL A 108 -7.83 -7.22 6.71
N LEU A 109 -7.30 -7.17 5.48
CA LEU A 109 -6.55 -8.29 4.89
C LEU A 109 -5.29 -8.65 5.69
N ALA A 110 -4.55 -7.65 6.17
CA ALA A 110 -3.37 -7.87 7.00
C ALA A 110 -3.75 -8.51 8.36
N SER A 111 -4.88 -8.10 8.95
CA SER A 111 -5.39 -8.68 10.20
C SER A 111 -5.88 -10.14 10.03
N GLU A 112 -6.30 -10.52 8.83
CA GLU A 112 -6.62 -11.89 8.45
C GLU A 112 -5.37 -12.76 8.18
N GLY A 113 -4.16 -12.17 8.28
CA GLY A 113 -2.90 -12.86 8.05
C GLY A 113 -2.55 -13.05 6.57
N ARG A 114 -3.21 -12.33 5.65
CA ARG A 114 -2.91 -12.38 4.21
C ARG A 114 -1.58 -11.70 3.92
N ALA A 115 -0.85 -12.22 2.92
CA ALA A 115 0.35 -11.58 2.41
C ALA A 115 0.02 -10.39 1.49
N VAL A 116 -0.65 -9.38 2.04
CA VAL A 116 -1.13 -8.20 1.31
C VAL A 116 -0.07 -7.08 1.31
N LEU A 117 0.04 -6.36 0.21
CA LEU A 117 0.81 -5.12 0.10
C LEU A 117 -0.15 -3.94 -0.18
N ALA A 118 -0.07 -2.89 0.61
CA ALA A 118 -0.64 -1.60 0.25
C ALA A 118 0.39 -0.78 -0.55
N ALA A 119 0.07 -0.46 -1.80
CA ALA A 119 0.83 0.47 -2.64
C ALA A 119 0.07 1.80 -2.68
N LEU A 120 0.53 2.79 -1.93
CA LEU A 120 -0.21 4.03 -1.64
C LEU A 120 0.43 5.21 -2.34
N LEU A 121 -0.28 5.79 -3.30
CA LEU A 121 0.05 7.08 -3.89
C LEU A 121 -0.42 8.19 -2.95
N ILE A 122 0.50 9.04 -2.51
CA ILE A 122 0.23 10.25 -1.72
C ILE A 122 0.70 11.45 -2.54
N GLU A 123 -0.27 12.19 -3.08
CA GLU A 123 -0.03 13.40 -3.85
C GLU A 123 -0.11 14.63 -2.92
N PRO A 124 0.73 15.66 -3.15
CA PRO A 124 0.64 16.93 -2.46
C PRO A 124 -0.66 17.69 -2.75
#